data_AF-A0AAX6HJT1-F1
#
_entry.id   AF-A0AAX6HJT1-F1
#
_cell.length_a   1.000
_cell.length_b   1.000
_cell.length_c   1.000
_cell.angle_alpha   90.00
_cell.angle_beta   90.00
_cell.angle_gamma   90.00
#
_symmetry.space_group_name_H-M   'P 1'
#
loop_
_entity.id
_entity.type
_entity.pdbx_description
1 polymer ?
#
loop_
_entity_poly.entity_id
_entity_poly.type
_entity_poly.pdbx_seq_one_letter_code
_entity_poly.pdbx_strand_id
1 'polypeptide(L)'
;MKKQQPTETKDEDRPRRQPLKANHHPNIKEKLRQNCLRRVREDRALLLWKLRSNGRKSSDKKEIVESSFRDIVSDELQKIRQSPQSDCQNHSASDSDDILWEYDGLPADNSVENESEELLIEMERILYEDLREEMIRRELEFYEEEDDYLAQAVYEHMQLHDDQVGKNKKLWCPICKQGELQEAYHLIYCTRCKLRLDLENDKVILIF
;
A
#
# COMPACT_ATOMS: atom_id res chain seq x y z
N MET A 1 11.24 44.25 34.19
CA MET A 1 10.24 43.64 33.28
C MET A 1 10.88 43.51 31.90
N LYS A 2 11.25 42.29 31.50
CA LYS A 2 11.88 42.00 30.21
C LYS A 2 10.77 41.80 29.17
N LYS A 3 10.78 42.56 28.08
CA LYS A 3 9.93 42.33 26.91
C LYS A 3 10.70 41.43 25.94
N GLN A 4 10.15 40.26 25.63
CA GLN A 4 10.61 39.41 24.53
C GLN A 4 9.91 39.85 23.24
N GLN A 5 10.69 39.98 22.17
CA GLN A 5 10.18 40.05 20.79
C GLN A 5 10.10 38.62 20.22
N PRO A 6 9.14 38.32 19.33
CA PRO A 6 9.09 37.05 18.62
C PRO A 6 10.01 37.10 17.39
N THR A 7 10.82 36.06 17.23
CA THR A 7 11.63 35.80 16.04
C THR A 7 10.80 35.10 14.99
N GLU A 8 10.46 35.79 13.90
CA GLU A 8 9.97 35.18 12.67
C GLU A 8 11.12 34.49 11.94
N THR A 9 11.05 33.15 11.84
CA THR A 9 11.94 32.36 10.99
C THR A 9 11.42 32.38 9.56
N LYS A 10 12.21 32.99 8.65
CA LYS A 10 12.00 32.91 7.21
C LYS A 10 12.50 31.55 6.70
N ASP A 11 11.57 30.73 6.23
CA ASP A 11 11.84 29.47 5.52
C ASP A 11 11.83 29.76 4.01
N GLU A 12 13.00 30.13 3.47
CA GLU A 12 13.20 30.51 2.06
C GLU A 12 14.49 29.86 1.55
N ASP A 13 14.57 28.53 1.59
CA ASP A 13 15.53 27.80 0.74
C ASP A 13 15.21 26.32 0.55
N ARG A 14 13.96 25.99 0.17
CA ARG A 14 13.63 24.62 -0.22
C ARG A 14 13.96 24.41 -1.70
N PRO A 15 14.94 23.56 -2.06
CA PRO A 15 15.23 23.28 -3.47
C PRO A 15 14.01 22.65 -4.14
N ARG A 16 13.50 23.32 -5.18
CA ARG A 16 12.42 22.78 -6.02
C ARG A 16 12.95 21.51 -6.70
N ARG A 17 12.40 20.35 -6.32
CA ARG A 17 12.65 19.08 -7.02
C ARG A 17 12.20 19.24 -8.47
N GLN A 18 13.11 19.01 -9.41
CA GLN A 18 12.76 18.97 -10.82
C GLN A 18 11.93 17.72 -11.11
N PRO A 19 10.95 17.78 -12.03
CA PRO A 19 10.09 16.64 -12.31
C PRO A 19 10.90 15.49 -12.95
N LEU A 20 10.81 14.30 -12.38
CA LEU A 20 11.41 13.06 -12.92
C LEU A 20 10.95 12.74 -14.35
N LYS A 21 9.81 13.28 -14.79
CA LYS A 21 9.28 13.10 -16.15
C LYS A 21 10.03 13.87 -17.24
N ALA A 22 11.00 14.73 -16.90
CA ALA A 22 11.73 15.53 -17.88
C ALA A 22 12.90 14.78 -18.54
N ASN A 23 13.42 13.73 -17.88
CA ASN A 23 14.68 13.10 -18.29
C ASN A 23 14.44 11.63 -18.62
N HIS A 24 14.42 11.30 -19.91
CA HIS A 24 15.16 10.18 -20.53
C HIS A 24 14.55 9.65 -21.83
N HIS A 25 13.25 9.82 -22.06
CA HIS A 25 12.64 9.46 -23.35
C HIS A 25 12.73 10.53 -24.50
N PRO A 26 13.11 11.81 -24.30
CA PRO A 26 13.14 12.75 -25.42
C PRO A 26 14.38 12.61 -26.33
N ASN A 27 15.44 11.89 -25.93
CA ASN A 27 16.71 11.96 -26.66
C ASN A 27 16.77 11.04 -27.89
N ILE A 28 16.34 9.77 -27.80
CA ILE A 28 16.43 8.83 -28.94
C ILE A 28 15.52 9.26 -30.09
N LYS A 29 14.26 9.58 -29.78
CA LYS A 29 13.28 10.03 -30.77
C LYS A 29 13.71 11.34 -31.44
N GLU A 30 14.23 12.29 -30.67
CA GLU A 30 14.72 13.55 -31.21
C GLU A 30 16.01 13.35 -32.02
N LYS A 31 16.94 12.53 -31.54
CA LYS A 31 18.18 12.17 -32.26
C LYS A 31 17.89 11.46 -33.57
N LEU A 32 16.94 10.51 -33.61
CA LEU A 32 16.47 9.87 -34.84
C LEU A 32 15.89 10.89 -35.81
N ARG A 33 15.00 11.78 -35.33
CA ARG A 33 14.42 12.85 -36.15
C ARG A 33 15.49 13.76 -36.75
N GLN A 34 16.45 14.20 -35.96
CA GLN A 34 17.55 15.06 -36.41
C GLN A 34 18.45 14.35 -37.43
N ASN A 35 18.78 13.08 -37.19
CA ASN A 35 19.59 12.29 -38.11
C ASN A 35 18.88 12.06 -39.45
N CYS A 36 17.62 11.64 -39.43
CA CYS A 36 16.81 11.48 -40.64
C CYS A 36 16.70 12.81 -41.40
N LEU A 37 16.43 13.92 -40.71
CA LEU A 37 16.31 15.23 -41.34
C LEU A 37 17.63 15.68 -42.01
N ARG A 38 18.76 15.40 -41.37
CA ARG A 38 20.10 15.66 -41.90
C ARG A 38 20.37 14.80 -43.15
N ARG A 39 20.16 13.49 -43.08
CA ARG A 39 20.25 12.55 -44.22
C ARG A 39 19.41 13.01 -45.42
N VAL A 40 18.15 13.38 -45.19
CA VAL A 40 17.25 13.87 -46.25
C VAL A 40 17.81 15.14 -46.92
N ARG A 41 18.45 16.03 -46.16
CA ARG A 41 19.07 17.26 -46.69
C ARG A 41 20.31 16.93 -47.52
N GLU A 42 21.15 16.01 -47.04
CA GLU A 42 22.37 15.55 -47.73
C GLU A 42 22.01 14.82 -49.04
N ASP A 43 21.04 13.91 -48.99
CA ASP A 43 20.60 13.11 -50.14
C ASP A 43 19.74 13.90 -51.14
N ARG A 44 19.34 15.14 -50.82
CA ARG A 44 18.42 15.95 -51.62
C ARG A 44 18.83 16.07 -53.08
N ALA A 45 20.12 16.32 -53.36
CA ALA A 45 20.61 16.47 -54.73
C ALA A 45 20.49 15.15 -55.53
N LEU A 46 20.83 14.03 -54.88
CA LEU A 46 20.75 12.69 -55.46
C LEU A 46 19.29 12.25 -55.68
N LEU A 47 18.40 12.54 -54.72
CA LEU A 47 16.96 12.30 -54.85
C LEU A 47 16.34 13.11 -55.99
N LEU A 48 16.69 14.39 -56.08
CA LEU A 48 16.24 15.25 -57.18
C LEU A 48 16.75 14.77 -58.53
N TRP A 49 17.98 14.23 -58.59
CA TRP A 49 18.52 13.63 -59.80
C TRP A 49 17.77 12.36 -60.20
N LYS A 50 17.58 11.40 -59.26
CA LYS A 50 16.78 10.18 -59.49
C LYS A 50 15.37 10.51 -59.99
N LEU A 51 14.72 11.52 -59.41
CA LEU A 51 13.37 11.95 -59.79
C LEU A 51 13.31 12.55 -61.21
N ARG A 52 14.37 13.22 -61.65
CA ARG A 52 14.48 13.78 -63.02
C ARG A 52 14.80 12.70 -64.04
N SER A 53 15.62 11.71 -63.69
CA SER A 53 16.02 10.61 -64.57
C SER A 53 14.89 9.62 -64.86
N ASN A 54 13.95 9.40 -63.92
CA ASN A 54 12.92 8.36 -64.04
C ASN A 54 11.66 8.74 -64.85
N GLY A 55 11.67 9.85 -65.58
CA GLY A 55 10.59 10.20 -66.51
C GLY A 55 9.23 10.52 -65.85
N ARG A 56 8.26 10.97 -66.66
CA ARG A 56 7.06 11.72 -66.22
C ARG A 56 5.92 10.87 -65.59
N LYS A 57 6.15 9.65 -65.12
CA LYS A 57 5.09 8.85 -64.47
C LYS A 57 4.96 9.23 -63.00
N SER A 58 3.78 9.72 -62.61
CA SER A 58 3.53 10.20 -61.23
C SER A 58 3.60 9.07 -60.19
N SER A 59 3.30 7.83 -60.58
CA SER A 59 3.35 6.66 -59.70
C SER A 59 4.79 6.36 -59.26
N ASP A 60 5.71 6.29 -60.21
CA ASP A 60 7.13 5.98 -59.99
C ASP A 60 7.80 7.03 -59.09
N LYS A 61 7.39 8.29 -59.20
CA LYS A 61 7.90 9.38 -58.35
C LYS A 61 7.56 9.19 -56.87
N LYS A 62 6.34 8.73 -56.57
CA LYS A 62 5.90 8.46 -55.20
C LYS A 62 6.68 7.29 -54.61
N GLU A 63 6.83 6.22 -55.38
CA GLU A 63 7.57 5.02 -54.98
C GLU A 63 9.06 5.31 -54.71
N ILE A 64 9.70 6.15 -55.52
CA ILE A 64 11.09 6.57 -55.31
C ILE A 64 11.23 7.36 -54.01
N VAL A 65 10.30 8.27 -53.71
CA VAL A 65 10.34 9.08 -52.49
C VAL A 65 10.06 8.20 -51.27
N GLU A 66 9.09 7.31 -51.36
CA GLU A 66 8.68 6.41 -50.29
C GLU A 66 9.77 5.38 -49.95
N SER A 67 10.35 4.73 -50.96
CA SER A 67 11.48 3.81 -50.77
C SER A 67 12.69 4.53 -50.19
N SER A 68 13.08 5.68 -50.75
CA SER A 68 14.21 6.46 -50.24
C SER A 68 14.00 6.93 -48.79
N PHE A 69 12.79 7.32 -48.43
CA PHE A 69 12.48 7.72 -47.05
C PHE A 69 12.53 6.52 -46.11
N ARG A 70 11.96 5.38 -46.51
CA ARG A 70 12.00 4.13 -45.74
C ARG A 70 13.44 3.68 -45.51
N ASP A 71 14.29 3.76 -46.54
CA ASP A 71 15.71 3.43 -46.45
C ASP A 71 16.42 4.36 -45.45
N ILE A 72 16.22 5.68 -45.56
CA ILE A 72 16.80 6.66 -44.62
C ILE A 72 16.40 6.35 -43.18
N VAL A 73 15.11 6.15 -42.92
CA VAL A 73 14.62 5.89 -41.55
C VAL A 73 15.15 4.56 -41.03
N SER A 74 15.18 3.52 -41.86
CA SER A 74 15.66 2.19 -41.46
C SER A 74 17.15 2.21 -41.15
N ASP A 75 17.96 2.85 -41.99
CA ASP A 75 19.40 3.00 -41.78
C ASP A 75 19.71 3.77 -40.50
N GLU A 76 19.06 4.92 -40.27
CA GLU A 76 19.32 5.75 -39.10
C GLU A 76 18.80 5.11 -37.81
N LEU A 77 17.67 4.41 -37.87
CA LEU A 77 17.15 3.62 -36.75
C LEU A 77 18.11 2.47 -36.42
N GLN A 78 18.63 1.77 -37.43
CA GLN A 78 19.59 0.70 -37.24
C GLN A 78 20.92 1.21 -36.66
N LYS A 79 21.41 2.38 -37.10
CA LYS A 79 22.60 3.02 -36.53
C LYS A 79 22.42 3.39 -35.06
N ILE A 80 21.22 3.84 -34.68
CA ILE A 80 20.91 4.15 -33.27
C ILE A 80 20.84 2.86 -32.45
N ARG A 81 20.26 1.79 -32.99
CA ARG A 81 20.23 0.45 -32.35
C ARG A 81 21.61 -0.20 -32.25
N GLN A 82 22.52 0.06 -33.19
CA GLN A 82 23.85 -0.55 -33.27
C GLN A 82 24.97 0.30 -32.68
N SER A 83 24.71 1.56 -32.32
CA SER A 83 25.68 2.38 -31.60
C SER A 83 25.95 1.72 -30.25
N PRO A 84 27.14 1.15 -29.98
CA PRO A 84 27.41 0.51 -28.72
C PRO A 84 27.42 1.59 -27.65
N GLN A 85 26.35 1.64 -26.85
CA GLN A 85 26.40 2.17 -25.51
C GLN A 85 27.28 1.17 -24.74
N SER A 86 28.52 1.58 -24.46
CA SER A 86 29.53 0.91 -23.63
C SER A 86 29.19 -0.49 -23.10
N ASP A 87 29.88 -1.50 -23.63
CA ASP A 87 30.26 -2.77 -22.99
C ASP A 87 29.30 -3.41 -21.98
N CYS A 88 28.31 -4.15 -22.48
CA CYS A 88 27.89 -5.39 -21.85
C CYS A 88 27.33 -6.35 -22.91
N GLN A 89 28.21 -7.25 -23.38
CA GLN A 89 27.80 -8.44 -24.12
C GLN A 89 26.80 -9.23 -23.28
N ASN A 90 25.58 -9.38 -23.77
CA ASN A 90 24.86 -10.65 -23.68
C ASN A 90 24.00 -10.82 -24.92
N HIS A 91 24.26 -11.93 -25.61
CA HIS A 91 23.52 -12.38 -26.77
C HIS A 91 22.11 -12.82 -26.35
N SER A 92 21.08 -12.25 -26.96
CA SER A 92 19.90 -13.01 -27.37
C SER A 92 19.20 -12.27 -28.49
N ALA A 93 19.21 -12.86 -29.68
CA ALA A 93 18.36 -12.44 -30.78
C ALA A 93 16.93 -12.86 -30.43
N SER A 94 16.14 -11.91 -29.91
CA SER A 94 14.70 -12.02 -29.85
C SER A 94 14.12 -10.78 -30.51
N ASP A 95 13.26 -11.02 -31.50
CA ASP A 95 12.49 -10.05 -32.25
C ASP A 95 11.44 -9.42 -31.31
N SER A 96 11.85 -8.48 -30.46
CA SER A 96 10.96 -7.71 -29.60
C SER A 96 11.12 -6.23 -29.87
N ASP A 97 10.14 -5.66 -30.58
CA ASP A 97 9.95 -4.22 -30.78
C ASP A 97 9.76 -3.44 -29.45
N ASP A 98 9.74 -4.13 -28.31
CA ASP A 98 9.58 -3.57 -26.95
C ASP A 98 10.87 -3.01 -26.33
N ILE A 99 12.04 -3.29 -26.90
CA ILE A 99 13.35 -2.82 -26.38
C ILE A 99 13.48 -1.28 -26.48
N LEU A 100 12.64 -0.60 -27.26
CA LEU A 100 12.70 0.85 -27.40
C LEU A 100 12.20 1.61 -26.15
N TRP A 101 11.46 0.94 -25.26
CA TRP A 101 10.86 1.55 -24.06
C TRP A 101 11.58 1.20 -22.77
N GLU A 102 12.66 0.41 -22.85
CA GLU A 102 13.47 0.13 -21.68
C GLU A 102 14.20 1.41 -21.27
N TYR A 103 13.96 1.79 -20.01
CA TYR A 103 14.65 2.90 -19.38
C TYR A 103 16.10 2.46 -19.19
N ASP A 104 16.97 2.84 -20.13
CA ASP A 104 18.41 2.82 -19.91
C ASP A 104 18.70 3.82 -18.79
N GLY A 105 18.74 3.32 -17.57
CA GLY A 105 19.08 4.09 -16.38
C GLY A 105 20.31 4.94 -16.67
N LEU A 106 20.34 6.14 -16.07
CA LEU A 106 21.60 6.87 -16.01
C LEU A 106 22.66 5.90 -15.46
N PRO A 107 23.92 5.94 -15.93
CA PRO A 107 25.02 5.45 -15.12
C PRO A 107 25.18 6.45 -13.96
N ALA A 108 24.17 6.51 -13.10
CA ALA A 108 24.18 7.23 -11.86
C ALA A 108 24.80 6.26 -10.86
N ASP A 109 25.86 6.75 -10.23
CA ASP A 109 26.46 6.18 -9.03
C ASP A 109 25.43 5.39 -8.23
N ASN A 110 25.59 4.05 -8.18
CA ASN A 110 24.63 3.08 -7.63
C ASN A 110 24.14 3.40 -6.20
N SER A 111 24.78 4.36 -5.53
CA SER A 111 24.42 4.90 -4.23
C SER A 111 23.03 5.55 -4.18
N VAL A 112 22.66 6.41 -5.15
CA VAL A 112 21.46 7.27 -5.00
C VAL A 112 20.17 6.53 -5.38
N GLU A 113 20.24 5.61 -6.34
CA GLU A 113 19.09 4.77 -6.71
C GLU A 113 18.76 3.77 -5.59
N ASN A 114 19.78 3.19 -4.96
CA ASN A 114 19.63 2.26 -3.83
C ASN A 114 18.98 2.94 -2.61
N GLU A 115 19.38 4.16 -2.25
CA GLU A 115 18.73 4.91 -1.16
C GLU A 115 17.25 5.21 -1.42
N SER A 116 16.88 5.44 -2.68
CA SER A 116 15.48 5.70 -3.05
C SER A 116 14.61 4.45 -3.01
N GLU A 117 15.17 3.30 -3.37
CA GLU A 117 14.53 1.99 -3.27
C GLU A 117 14.37 1.56 -1.81
N GLU A 118 15.43 1.70 -1.00
CA GLU A 118 15.39 1.42 0.44
C GLU A 118 14.32 2.25 1.16
N LEU A 119 14.20 3.55 0.84
CA LEU A 119 13.16 4.40 1.39
C LEU A 119 11.75 3.93 1.00
N LEU A 120 11.54 3.52 -0.25
CA LEU A 120 10.24 3.04 -0.72
C LEU A 120 9.84 1.73 -0.03
N ILE A 121 10.79 0.80 0.14
CA ILE A 121 10.59 -0.45 0.87
C ILE A 121 10.27 -0.18 2.34
N GLU A 122 10.97 0.77 2.96
CA GLU A 122 10.72 1.21 4.33
C GLU A 122 9.30 1.77 4.49
N MET A 123 8.87 2.65 3.58
CA MET A 123 7.53 3.22 3.57
C MET A 123 6.45 2.14 3.38
N GLU A 124 6.67 1.18 2.48
CA GLU A 124 5.77 0.05 2.28
C GLU A 124 5.64 -0.78 3.56
N ARG A 125 6.76 -1.07 4.24
CA ARG A 125 6.75 -1.84 5.48
C ARG A 125 5.91 -1.17 6.56
N ILE A 126 6.14 0.13 6.79
CA ILE A 126 5.41 0.92 7.80
C ILE A 126 3.90 0.92 7.49
N LEU A 127 3.54 1.10 6.22
CA LEU A 127 2.13 1.14 5.81
C LEU A 127 1.42 -0.19 6.09
N TYR A 128 2.09 -1.33 5.87
CA TYR A 128 1.53 -2.64 6.22
C TYR A 128 1.54 -2.93 7.72
N GLU A 129 2.49 -2.39 8.48
CA GLU A 129 2.47 -2.44 9.94
C GLU A 129 1.25 -1.69 10.49
N ASP A 130 1.03 -0.44 10.06
CA ASP A 130 -0.11 0.38 10.45
C ASP A 130 -1.45 -0.31 10.14
N LEU A 131 -1.58 -0.91 8.94
CA LEU A 131 -2.80 -1.64 8.56
C LEU A 131 -3.07 -2.86 9.45
N ARG A 132 -2.03 -3.60 9.83
CA ARG A 132 -2.17 -4.74 10.76
C ARG A 132 -2.58 -4.27 12.14
N GLU A 133 -1.97 -3.20 12.65
CA GLU A 133 -2.30 -2.65 13.96
C GLU A 133 -3.73 -2.09 14.01
N GLU A 134 -4.19 -1.39 12.97
CA GLU A 134 -5.57 -0.92 12.86
C GLU A 134 -6.57 -2.10 12.84
N MET A 135 -6.25 -3.19 12.13
CA MET A 135 -7.08 -4.39 12.12
C MET A 135 -7.22 -5.00 13.53
N ILE A 136 -6.10 -5.13 14.25
CA ILE A 136 -6.08 -5.67 15.61
C ILE A 136 -6.85 -4.75 16.57
N ARG A 137 -6.62 -3.43 16.50
CA ARG A 137 -7.32 -2.46 17.35
C ARG A 137 -8.82 -2.53 17.17
N ARG A 138 -9.29 -2.54 15.92
CA ARG A 138 -10.72 -2.63 15.60
C ARG A 138 -11.36 -3.92 16.10
N GLU A 139 -10.64 -5.04 15.99
CA GLU A 139 -11.12 -6.32 16.50
C GLU A 139 -11.21 -6.30 18.04
N LEU A 140 -10.24 -5.67 18.71
CA LEU A 140 -10.26 -5.53 20.17
C LEU A 140 -11.40 -4.62 20.65
N GLU A 141 -11.64 -3.48 19.98
CA GLU A 141 -12.78 -2.60 20.25
C GLU A 141 -14.12 -3.34 20.14
N PHE A 142 -14.25 -4.23 19.15
CA PHE A 142 -15.45 -5.06 18.99
C PHE A 142 -15.65 -6.03 20.17
N TYR A 143 -14.59 -6.68 20.65
CA TYR A 143 -14.69 -7.57 21.81
C TYR A 143 -14.98 -6.81 23.12
N GLU A 144 -14.44 -5.60 23.29
CA GLU A 144 -14.75 -4.74 24.45
C GLU A 144 -16.23 -4.33 24.46
N GLU A 145 -16.80 -3.95 23.31
CA GLU A 145 -18.23 -3.62 23.19
C GLU A 145 -19.14 -4.83 23.49
N GLU A 146 -18.74 -6.03 23.04
CA GLU A 146 -19.46 -7.28 23.34
C GLU A 146 -19.43 -7.60 24.85
N ASP A 147 -18.27 -7.48 25.49
CA ASP A 147 -18.12 -7.72 26.93
C ASP A 147 -18.96 -6.74 27.76
N ASP A 148 -18.95 -5.46 27.40
CA ASP A 148 -19.77 -4.43 28.05
C ASP A 148 -21.27 -4.74 27.92
N TYR A 149 -21.73 -5.15 26.72
CA TYR A 149 -23.11 -5.56 26.50
C TYR A 149 -23.48 -6.78 27.35
N LEU A 150 -22.61 -7.79 27.40
CA LEU A 150 -22.84 -8.99 28.22
C LEU A 150 -22.86 -8.66 29.71
N ALA A 151 -21.94 -7.82 30.19
CA ALA A 151 -21.90 -7.35 31.57
C ALA A 151 -23.18 -6.60 31.93
N GLN A 152 -23.66 -5.71 31.05
CA GLN A 152 -24.94 -5.02 31.23
C GLN A 152 -26.12 -6.01 31.25
N ALA A 153 -26.20 -6.94 30.31
CA ALA A 153 -27.27 -7.93 30.27
C ALA A 153 -27.28 -8.82 31.52
N VAL A 154 -26.12 -9.22 32.02
CA VAL A 154 -25.97 -9.96 33.28
C VAL A 154 -26.43 -9.09 34.45
N TYR A 155 -26.01 -7.83 34.51
CA TYR A 155 -26.43 -6.90 35.55
C TYR A 155 -27.96 -6.70 35.56
N GLU A 156 -28.57 -6.52 34.39
CA GLU A 156 -30.02 -6.41 34.20
C GLU A 156 -30.75 -7.68 34.62
N HIS A 157 -30.28 -8.86 34.20
CA HIS A 157 -30.86 -10.14 34.62
C HIS A 157 -30.64 -10.45 36.10
N MET A 158 -29.54 -9.96 36.68
CA MET A 158 -29.25 -10.01 38.10
C MET A 158 -29.88 -8.86 38.89
N GLN A 159 -30.71 -7.99 38.29
CA GLN A 159 -31.44 -6.96 39.03
C GLN A 159 -32.29 -7.62 40.11
N LEU A 160 -31.71 -7.68 41.30
CA LEU A 160 -32.33 -8.07 42.55
C LEU A 160 -33.25 -6.94 43.04
N HIS A 161 -34.04 -6.31 42.16
CA HIS A 161 -35.11 -5.33 42.44
C HIS A 161 -35.05 -4.74 43.85
N ASP A 162 -34.13 -3.80 44.11
CA ASP A 162 -33.84 -3.27 45.46
C ASP A 162 -35.08 -2.57 46.06
N ASP A 163 -35.95 -2.02 45.21
CA ASP A 163 -37.10 -1.24 45.65
C ASP A 163 -38.32 -2.06 46.10
N GLN A 164 -38.25 -3.40 46.11
CA GLN A 164 -39.33 -4.27 46.60
C GLN A 164 -38.88 -5.37 47.59
N VAL A 165 -37.62 -5.36 48.06
CA VAL A 165 -37.08 -6.42 48.95
C VAL A 165 -37.36 -6.17 50.44
N GLY A 166 -38.44 -5.46 50.75
CA GLY A 166 -38.79 -5.20 52.14
C GLY A 166 -39.26 -6.45 52.91
N LYS A 167 -39.87 -7.44 52.24
CA LYS A 167 -40.52 -8.58 52.93
C LYS A 167 -40.53 -9.84 52.04
N ASN A 168 -39.64 -10.78 52.31
CA ASN A 168 -39.67 -12.19 51.87
C ASN A 168 -39.27 -12.50 50.40
N LYS A 169 -38.05 -12.14 49.96
CA LYS A 169 -37.45 -12.82 48.78
C LYS A 169 -36.94 -14.20 49.21
N LYS A 170 -37.66 -15.23 48.80
CA LYS A 170 -37.22 -16.63 48.94
C LYS A 170 -35.91 -16.81 48.19
N LEU A 171 -34.83 -17.11 48.89
CA LEU A 171 -33.55 -17.44 48.28
C LEU A 171 -33.57 -18.91 47.87
N TRP A 172 -33.32 -19.20 46.60
CA TRP A 172 -33.27 -20.58 46.11
C TRP A 172 -31.88 -21.18 46.32
N CYS A 173 -31.84 -22.46 46.70
CA CYS A 173 -30.60 -23.20 46.89
C CYS A 173 -29.87 -23.37 45.55
N PRO A 174 -28.60 -22.92 45.42
CA PRO A 174 -27.86 -23.02 44.17
C PRO A 174 -27.52 -24.46 43.77
N ILE A 175 -27.48 -25.38 44.75
CA ILE A 175 -27.15 -26.80 44.51
C ILE A 175 -28.33 -27.54 43.88
N CYS A 176 -29.52 -27.47 44.49
CA CYS A 176 -30.66 -28.25 44.03
C CYS A 176 -31.67 -27.45 43.19
N LYS A 177 -31.56 -26.12 43.14
CA LYS A 177 -32.46 -25.17 42.45
C LYS A 177 -33.95 -25.29 42.79
N GLN A 178 -34.29 -26.11 43.78
CA GLN A 178 -35.68 -26.46 44.14
C GLN A 178 -35.99 -26.20 45.61
N GLY A 179 -34.98 -26.17 46.48
CA GLY A 179 -35.16 -25.89 47.90
C GLY A 179 -34.96 -24.42 48.20
N GLU A 180 -35.74 -23.91 49.14
CA GLU A 180 -35.55 -22.56 49.70
C GLU A 180 -34.46 -22.62 50.77
N LEU A 181 -33.57 -21.62 50.76
CA LEU A 181 -32.56 -21.39 51.79
C LEU A 181 -33.22 -20.64 52.95
N GLN A 182 -33.05 -21.19 54.15
CA GLN A 182 -33.50 -20.58 55.39
C GLN A 182 -32.31 -20.32 56.30
N GLU A 183 -32.40 -19.24 57.06
CA GLU A 183 -31.40 -18.85 58.05
C GLU A 183 -31.97 -19.06 59.46
N ALA A 184 -31.20 -19.75 60.30
CA ALA A 184 -31.48 -19.94 61.71
C ALA A 184 -30.20 -19.69 62.51
N TYR A 185 -30.10 -18.51 63.14
CA TYR A 185 -28.91 -18.07 63.85
C TYR A 185 -27.66 -18.07 62.93
N HIS A 186 -26.61 -18.82 63.27
CA HIS A 186 -25.39 -18.96 62.47
C HIS A 186 -25.53 -19.99 61.33
N LEU A 187 -26.73 -20.53 61.09
CA LEU A 187 -26.92 -21.64 60.17
C LEU A 187 -27.79 -21.28 58.97
N ILE A 188 -27.22 -21.41 57.78
CA ILE A 188 -27.98 -21.37 56.53
C ILE A 188 -28.17 -22.80 56.05
N TYR A 189 -29.40 -23.23 55.79
CA TYR A 189 -29.69 -24.58 55.31
C TYR A 189 -30.75 -24.59 54.22
N CYS A 190 -30.70 -25.63 53.38
CA CYS A 190 -31.68 -25.87 52.35
C CYS A 190 -32.82 -26.75 52.88
N THR A 191 -34.06 -26.39 52.55
CA THR A 191 -35.27 -27.17 52.90
C THR A 191 -35.42 -28.48 52.13
N ARG A 192 -34.68 -28.69 51.03
CA ARG A 192 -34.81 -29.88 50.16
C ARG A 192 -33.56 -30.72 49.99
N CYS A 193 -32.37 -30.14 50.07
CA CYS A 193 -31.12 -30.88 49.98
C CYS A 193 -30.31 -30.73 51.27
N LYS A 194 -29.23 -31.51 51.41
CA LYS A 194 -28.39 -31.53 52.62
C LYS A 194 -27.40 -30.36 52.71
N LEU A 195 -27.60 -29.29 51.93
CA LEU A 195 -26.76 -28.09 52.00
C LEU A 195 -26.97 -27.40 53.35
N ARG A 196 -25.87 -27.24 54.10
CA ARG A 196 -25.83 -26.56 55.38
C ARG A 196 -24.51 -25.78 55.50
N LEU A 197 -24.61 -24.50 55.82
CA LEU A 197 -23.49 -23.57 56.02
C LEU A 197 -23.51 -23.11 57.48
N ASP A 198 -22.41 -23.30 58.18
CA ASP A 198 -22.21 -22.83 59.55
C ASP A 198 -21.27 -21.61 59.53
N LEU A 199 -21.85 -20.43 59.79
CA LEU A 199 -21.19 -19.13 59.78
C LEU A 199 -20.31 -18.91 61.01
N GLU A 200 -20.49 -19.68 62.09
CA GLU A 200 -19.69 -19.55 63.32
C GLU A 200 -18.31 -20.21 63.16
N ASN A 201 -18.19 -21.17 62.24
CA ASN A 201 -17.00 -21.99 62.07
C ASN A 201 -16.45 -22.01 60.64
N ASP A 202 -17.04 -21.24 59.71
CA ASP A 202 -16.78 -21.27 58.26
C ASP A 202 -16.72 -22.71 57.68
N LYS A 203 -17.50 -23.64 58.24
CA LYS A 203 -17.54 -25.03 57.80
C LYS A 203 -18.73 -25.23 56.88
N VAL A 204 -18.45 -25.37 55.59
CA VAL A 204 -19.42 -25.79 54.58
C VAL A 204 -19.51 -27.31 54.59
N ILE A 205 -20.66 -27.86 55.00
CA ILE A 205 -20.87 -29.31 55.02
C ILE A 205 -21.74 -29.71 53.82
N LEU A 206 -21.14 -30.42 52.87
CA LEU A 206 -21.83 -31.03 51.72
C LEU A 206 -21.73 -32.54 51.85
N ILE A 207 -22.84 -33.20 52.18
CA ILE A 207 -22.93 -34.66 52.20
C ILE A 207 -23.58 -35.08 50.89
N PHE A 208 -22.79 -35.67 50.00
CA PHE A 208 -23.24 -36.26 48.73
C PHE A 208 -24.11 -37.50 48.97
#